data_AF-A0A812R5N0-F1
#
_entry.id   AF-A0A812R5N0-F1
#
_cell.length_a   1.000
_cell.length_b   1.000
_cell.length_c   1.000
_cell.angle_alpha   90.00
_cell.angle_beta   90.00
_cell.angle_gamma   90.00
#
_symmetry.space_group_name_H-M   'P 1'
#
loop_
_entity.id
_entity.type
_entity.pdbx_description
1 polymer ?
#
loop_
_entity_poly.entity_id
_entity_poly.type
_entity_poly.pdbx_seq_one_letter_code
_entity_poly.pdbx_strand_id
1 'polypeptide(L)'
;MTSIMATMEIVLGRNPAMLKFAAWFIIWMMSSIVYLPVSIPSFFSFRMKFQSHQLMLSQMANFDVRAAKCTVHADRLAIEHQVTELFRFRDELHAEDWPPSSTEHGEIYLQKCHPLEQSGSDPLGRFNEYVRGPLREFVIAQIGNELYVPWRICLVAFLPMIFYSSVNVLGCDNGPCEESAELAGYSSERVSVSKKRKPAYKRSFDIYTNCIGGHEYMLVQTVGWTLCILAAFPLTYPTLLRMVRFVLSHGQGPLQLAVAFLCCPLAYLYSYLCGSLIWGSLVSLVENYSRVQLGLFLVIMVFLAIQVSCLFSTGSKHEQASASCRCTQRQETAYEFAGLRLPS
;
A
#
# COMPACT_ATOMS: atom_id res chain seq x y z
N MET A 1 -6.02 -12.08 31.31
CA MET A 1 -4.82 -11.20 31.38
C MET A 1 -3.94 -11.53 32.58
N THR A 2 -4.51 -11.67 33.78
CA THR A 2 -3.78 -11.99 35.03
C THR A 2 -2.87 -13.22 34.96
N SER A 3 -3.33 -14.34 34.38
CA SER A 3 -2.52 -15.56 34.24
C SER A 3 -1.33 -15.39 33.28
N ILE A 4 -1.49 -14.62 32.19
CA ILE A 4 -0.41 -14.35 31.23
C ILE A 4 0.64 -13.44 31.88
N MET A 5 0.21 -12.41 32.61
CA MET A 5 1.11 -11.50 33.30
C MET A 5 1.95 -12.20 34.38
N ALA A 6 1.36 -13.14 35.12
CA ALA A 6 2.09 -13.93 36.12
C ALA A 6 3.23 -14.75 35.48
N THR A 7 2.97 -15.40 34.34
CA THR A 7 4.01 -16.14 33.60
C THR A 7 5.08 -15.21 33.05
N MET A 8 4.70 -14.03 32.58
CA MET A 8 5.64 -13.03 32.07
C MET A 8 6.56 -12.46 33.16
N GLU A 9 6.06 -12.27 34.38
CA GLU A 9 6.86 -11.78 35.52
C GLU A 9 8.02 -12.74 35.84
N ILE A 10 7.79 -14.04 35.70
CA ILE A 10 8.83 -15.06 35.92
C ILE A 10 9.93 -14.99 34.86
N VAL A 11 9.57 -14.69 33.60
CA VAL A 11 10.50 -14.72 32.46
C VAL A 11 11.23 -13.39 32.24
N LEU A 12 10.51 -12.27 32.29
CA LEU A 12 11.02 -10.93 31.94
C LEU A 12 11.49 -10.14 33.17
N GLY A 13 11.25 -10.65 34.38
CA GLY A 13 11.52 -9.97 35.63
C GLY A 13 10.48 -8.90 35.97
N ARG A 14 10.67 -8.23 37.11
CA ARG A 14 9.75 -7.22 37.67
C ARG A 14 9.86 -5.83 37.05
N ASN A 15 10.39 -5.71 35.83
CA ASN A 15 10.43 -4.40 35.18
C ASN A 15 9.03 -4.06 34.62
N PRO A 16 8.33 -3.06 35.18
CA PRO A 16 6.94 -2.77 34.80
C PRO A 16 6.81 -2.35 33.33
N ALA A 17 7.82 -1.68 32.76
CA ALA A 17 7.80 -1.27 31.36
C ALA A 17 7.89 -2.49 30.42
N MET A 18 8.74 -3.47 30.73
CA MET A 18 8.87 -4.70 29.93
C MET A 18 7.60 -5.55 29.98
N LEU A 19 6.96 -5.65 31.15
CA LEU A 19 5.71 -6.37 31.31
C LEU A 19 4.58 -5.75 30.48
N LYS A 20 4.47 -4.42 30.48
CA LYS A 20 3.46 -3.71 29.68
C LYS A 20 3.74 -3.79 28.18
N PHE A 21 5.00 -3.62 27.77
CA PHE A 21 5.41 -3.86 26.38
C PHE A 21 4.97 -5.25 25.92
N ALA A 22 5.27 -6.29 26.70
CA ALA A 22 4.99 -7.67 26.34
C ALA A 22 3.49 -7.98 26.35
N ALA A 23 2.72 -7.39 27.27
CA ALA A 23 1.26 -7.51 27.29
C ALA A 23 0.63 -6.92 26.02
N TRP A 24 0.97 -5.68 25.67
CA TRP A 24 0.46 -5.03 24.45
C TRP A 24 0.91 -5.76 23.18
N PHE A 25 2.16 -6.22 23.16
CA PHE A 25 2.70 -7.00 22.06
C PHE A 25 1.89 -8.28 21.83
N ILE A 26 1.59 -9.05 22.89
CA ILE A 26 0.80 -10.28 22.80
C ILE A 26 -0.64 -9.99 22.38
N ILE A 27 -1.29 -8.97 22.97
CA ILE A 27 -2.68 -8.63 22.64
C ILE A 27 -2.81 -8.40 21.13
N TRP A 28 -1.93 -7.57 20.57
CA TRP A 28 -1.92 -7.28 19.14
C TRP A 28 -1.57 -8.50 18.27
N MET A 29 -0.63 -9.33 18.72
CA MET A 29 -0.31 -10.58 18.02
C MET A 29 -1.50 -11.54 17.98
N MET A 30 -2.25 -11.65 19.08
CA MET A 30 -3.45 -12.48 19.14
C MET A 30 -4.59 -11.92 18.28
N SER A 31 -4.70 -10.59 18.15
CA SER A 31 -5.66 -9.96 17.24
C SER A 31 -5.49 -10.41 15.78
N SER A 32 -4.28 -10.80 15.37
CA SER A 32 -4.03 -11.32 14.02
C SER A 32 -4.82 -12.59 13.69
N ILE A 33 -5.17 -13.40 14.71
CA ILE A 33 -5.94 -14.63 14.54
C ILE A 33 -7.34 -14.34 13.96
N VAL A 34 -7.92 -13.20 14.36
CA VAL A 34 -9.23 -12.75 13.86
C VAL A 34 -9.19 -12.43 12.35
N TYR A 35 -8.01 -12.17 11.80
CA TYR A 35 -7.81 -11.88 10.38
C TYR A 35 -7.46 -13.12 9.54
N LEU A 36 -7.33 -14.30 10.15
CA LEU A 36 -7.12 -15.55 9.41
C LEU A 36 -8.20 -15.79 8.34
N PRO A 37 -9.51 -15.55 8.57
CA PRO A 37 -10.51 -15.73 7.53
C PRO A 37 -10.31 -14.80 6.31
N VAL A 38 -9.78 -13.60 6.53
CA VAL A 38 -9.50 -12.61 5.46
C VAL A 38 -8.33 -13.07 4.56
N SER A 39 -7.48 -13.98 5.03
CA SER A 39 -6.41 -14.57 4.23
C SER A 39 -6.93 -15.36 3.02
N ILE A 40 -8.12 -15.97 3.12
CA ILE A 40 -8.71 -16.77 2.05
C ILE A 40 -9.03 -15.94 0.80
N PRO A 41 -9.89 -14.90 0.85
CA PRO A 41 -10.15 -14.08 -0.33
C PRO A 41 -8.90 -13.33 -0.81
N SER A 42 -7.99 -12.97 0.10
CA SER A 42 -6.70 -12.35 -0.27
C SER A 42 -5.90 -13.28 -1.17
N PHE A 43 -5.76 -14.56 -0.80
CA PHE A 43 -5.04 -15.56 -1.58
C PHE A 43 -5.58 -15.67 -3.02
N PHE A 44 -6.90 -15.85 -3.16
CA PHE A 44 -7.52 -15.99 -4.48
C PHE A 44 -7.39 -14.72 -5.31
N SER A 45 -7.60 -13.54 -4.70
CA SER A 45 -7.44 -12.25 -5.37
C SER A 45 -6.01 -12.07 -5.92
N PHE A 46 -4.99 -12.33 -5.10
CA PHE A 46 -3.60 -12.19 -5.55
C PHE A 46 -3.20 -13.24 -6.59
N ARG A 47 -3.67 -14.49 -6.45
CA ARG A 47 -3.44 -15.52 -7.46
C ARG A 47 -4.08 -15.13 -8.79
N MET A 48 -5.32 -14.66 -8.78
CA MET A 48 -6.03 -14.21 -9.98
C MET A 48 -5.29 -13.01 -10.60
N LYS A 49 -4.87 -12.03 -9.79
CA LYS A 49 -4.03 -10.91 -10.25
C LYS A 49 -2.76 -11.40 -10.96
N PHE A 50 -2.00 -12.32 -10.37
CA PHE A 50 -0.78 -12.85 -10.99
C PHE A 50 -1.08 -13.54 -12.32
N GLN A 51 -2.09 -14.41 -12.36
CA GLN A 51 -2.46 -15.13 -13.58
C GLN A 51 -2.94 -14.19 -14.67
N SER A 52 -3.82 -13.24 -14.36
CA SER A 52 -4.32 -12.25 -15.32
C SER A 52 -3.19 -11.36 -15.84
N HIS A 53 -2.27 -10.93 -14.98
CA HIS A 53 -1.15 -10.09 -15.39
C HIS A 53 -0.17 -10.86 -16.29
N GLN A 54 0.19 -12.10 -15.92
CA GLN A 54 1.04 -12.95 -16.76
C GLN A 54 0.38 -13.30 -18.10
N LEU A 55 -0.94 -13.56 -18.10
CA LEU A 55 -1.69 -13.81 -19.32
C LEU A 55 -1.67 -12.59 -20.23
N MET A 56 -1.96 -11.40 -19.70
CA MET A 56 -1.91 -10.15 -20.47
C MET A 56 -0.53 -9.92 -21.08
N LEU A 57 0.54 -10.04 -20.29
CA LEU A 57 1.91 -9.82 -20.79
C LEU A 57 2.34 -10.88 -21.81
N SER A 58 1.89 -12.12 -21.67
CA SER A 58 2.18 -13.19 -22.63
C SER A 58 1.36 -13.02 -23.93
N GLN A 59 0.11 -12.55 -23.84
CA GLN A 59 -0.70 -12.18 -24.99
C GLN A 59 -0.09 -11.03 -25.76
N MET A 60 0.43 -10.00 -25.08
CA MET A 60 1.14 -8.90 -25.73
C MET A 60 2.45 -9.37 -26.39
N ALA A 61 3.23 -10.22 -25.71
CA ALA A 61 4.49 -10.74 -26.24
C ALA A 61 4.30 -11.63 -27.48
N ASN A 62 3.18 -12.34 -27.56
CA ASN A 62 2.83 -13.21 -28.69
C ASN A 62 1.74 -12.61 -29.58
N PHE A 63 1.48 -11.31 -29.45
CA PHE A 63 0.36 -10.68 -30.14
C PHE A 63 0.57 -10.75 -31.66
N ASP A 64 -0.43 -11.23 -32.38
CA ASP A 64 -0.45 -11.18 -33.84
C ASP A 64 -1.85 -10.78 -34.30
N VAL A 65 -1.95 -9.62 -34.93
CA VAL A 65 -3.20 -9.10 -35.49
C VAL A 65 -3.82 -10.08 -36.49
N ARG A 66 -3.00 -10.86 -37.21
CA ARG A 66 -3.48 -11.87 -38.17
C ARG A 66 -3.97 -13.15 -37.49
N ALA A 67 -3.58 -13.40 -36.24
CA ALA A 67 -4.08 -14.51 -35.45
C ALA A 67 -5.22 -14.10 -34.52
N ALA A 68 -5.58 -12.81 -34.49
CA ALA A 68 -6.60 -12.30 -33.60
C ALA A 68 -7.97 -12.89 -33.92
N LYS A 69 -8.62 -13.46 -32.91
CA LYS A 69 -9.99 -13.97 -33.01
C LYS A 69 -10.96 -12.81 -32.83
N CYS A 70 -11.53 -12.34 -33.94
CA CYS A 70 -12.60 -11.35 -33.92
C CYS A 70 -13.93 -12.05 -33.63
N THR A 71 -14.81 -11.41 -32.84
CA THR A 71 -16.18 -11.93 -32.60
C THR A 71 -16.94 -12.07 -33.92
N VAL A 72 -16.75 -11.11 -34.83
CA VAL A 72 -17.26 -11.14 -36.20
C VAL A 72 -16.09 -11.26 -37.16
N HIS A 73 -16.07 -12.31 -37.97
CA HIS A 73 -14.94 -12.58 -38.87
C HIS A 73 -14.77 -11.50 -39.96
N ALA A 74 -15.86 -10.81 -40.34
CA ALA A 74 -15.81 -9.72 -41.32
C ALA A 74 -15.01 -8.50 -40.81
N ASP A 75 -15.03 -8.23 -39.50
CA ASP A 75 -14.35 -7.08 -38.89
C ASP A 75 -12.83 -7.19 -38.98
N ARG A 76 -12.31 -8.41 -39.16
CA ARG A 76 -10.88 -8.65 -39.30
C ARG A 76 -10.26 -7.85 -40.46
N LEU A 77 -10.91 -7.85 -41.62
CA LEU A 77 -10.41 -7.10 -42.78
C LEU A 77 -10.44 -5.60 -42.54
N ALA A 78 -11.47 -5.11 -41.83
CA ALA A 78 -11.57 -3.70 -41.46
C ALA A 78 -10.45 -3.27 -40.49
N ILE A 79 -10.13 -4.11 -39.50
CA ILE A 79 -9.04 -3.86 -38.55
C ILE A 79 -7.68 -3.91 -39.26
N GLU A 80 -7.43 -4.93 -40.08
CA GLU A 80 -6.19 -5.05 -40.85
C GLU A 80 -6.00 -3.85 -41.80
N HIS A 81 -7.07 -3.38 -42.44
CA HIS A 81 -7.05 -2.16 -43.26
C HIS A 81 -6.76 -0.90 -42.43
N GLN A 82 -7.40 -0.72 -41.28
CA GLN A 82 -7.16 0.44 -40.40
C GLN A 82 -5.72 0.47 -39.89
N VAL A 83 -5.17 -0.68 -39.47
CA VAL A 83 -3.78 -0.78 -39.05
C VAL A 83 -2.84 -0.44 -40.21
N THR A 84 -3.15 -0.94 -41.41
CA THR A 84 -2.36 -0.66 -42.61
C THR A 84 -2.32 0.84 -42.92
N GLU A 85 -3.48 1.49 -42.93
CA GLU A 85 -3.58 2.94 -43.17
C GLU A 85 -2.83 3.75 -42.10
N LEU A 86 -3.03 3.45 -40.82
CA LEU A 86 -2.43 4.18 -39.70
C LEU A 86 -0.89 4.16 -39.75
N PHE A 87 -0.32 3.05 -40.21
CA PHE A 87 1.12 2.89 -40.36
C PHE A 87 1.63 3.46 -41.70
N ARG A 88 0.84 3.42 -42.79
CA ARG A 88 1.21 4.02 -44.07
C ARG A 88 1.37 5.54 -43.99
N PHE A 89 0.41 6.22 -43.37
CA PHE A 89 0.45 7.70 -43.19
C PHE A 89 1.70 8.18 -42.46
N ARG A 90 2.24 7.35 -41.55
CA ARG A 90 3.44 7.70 -40.79
C ARG A 90 4.70 7.73 -41.66
N ASP A 91 4.78 6.87 -42.66
CA ASP A 91 5.94 6.81 -43.56
C ASP A 91 5.95 8.00 -44.53
N GLU A 92 4.76 8.41 -44.99
CA GLU A 92 4.58 9.57 -45.87
C GLU A 92 4.96 10.88 -45.16
N LEU A 93 4.56 11.05 -43.88
CA LEU A 93 4.91 12.25 -43.10
C LEU A 93 6.40 12.39 -42.77
N HIS A 94 7.17 11.31 -42.79
CA HIS A 94 8.62 11.36 -42.52
C HIS A 94 9.45 11.66 -43.77
N ALA A 95 8.86 11.57 -44.97
CA ALA A 95 9.57 11.78 -46.24
C ALA A 95 9.60 13.26 -46.66
N GLU A 96 8.65 14.09 -46.22
CA GLU A 96 8.60 15.51 -46.54
C GLU A 96 8.83 16.37 -45.29
N ASP A 97 10.00 17.01 -45.21
CA ASP A 97 10.26 18.22 -44.41
C ASP A 97 9.72 18.25 -42.97
N TRP A 98 10.25 17.40 -42.07
CA TRP A 98 10.26 17.81 -40.67
C TRP A 98 11.30 18.93 -40.52
N PRO A 99 10.92 20.19 -40.27
CA PRO A 99 11.88 21.27 -40.10
C PRO A 99 12.85 20.89 -38.98
N PRO A 100 14.15 21.18 -39.11
CA PRO A 100 15.14 20.90 -38.07
C PRO A 100 14.63 21.52 -36.78
N SER A 101 14.25 20.66 -35.83
CA SER A 101 13.60 21.07 -34.59
C SER A 101 14.56 21.96 -33.82
N SER A 102 14.22 23.25 -33.76
CA SER A 102 14.88 24.22 -32.92
C SER A 102 14.82 23.73 -31.49
N THR A 103 16.00 23.47 -30.97
CA THR A 103 16.28 22.92 -29.66
C THR A 103 15.89 23.96 -28.62
N GLU A 104 14.75 23.82 -27.95
CA GLU A 104 14.49 24.34 -26.61
C GLU A 104 13.02 24.16 -26.25
N HIS A 105 12.75 23.30 -25.25
CA HIS A 105 11.53 23.17 -24.43
C HIS A 105 10.87 21.79 -24.46
N GLY A 106 11.56 20.82 -23.86
CA GLY A 106 10.92 19.75 -23.07
C GLY A 106 9.86 18.90 -23.77
N GLU A 107 9.98 18.69 -25.08
CA GLU A 107 9.20 17.65 -25.75
C GLU A 107 9.73 16.29 -25.31
N ILE A 108 8.90 15.57 -24.55
CA ILE A 108 9.12 14.17 -24.26
C ILE A 108 9.07 13.46 -25.61
N TYR A 109 10.24 13.12 -26.12
CA TYR A 109 10.40 12.13 -27.18
C TYR A 109 9.59 10.91 -26.73
N LEU A 110 8.42 10.72 -27.35
CA LEU A 110 7.76 9.42 -27.42
C LEU A 110 8.86 8.53 -27.96
N GLN A 111 9.48 7.79 -27.03
CA GLN A 111 10.82 7.25 -27.12
C GLN A 111 11.10 6.88 -28.55
N LYS A 112 11.92 7.72 -29.21
CA LYS A 112 12.32 7.68 -30.62
C LYS A 112 12.17 6.24 -31.06
N CYS A 113 11.01 5.89 -31.65
CA CYS A 113 10.78 4.53 -32.13
C CYS A 113 11.98 4.34 -33.03
N HIS A 114 12.95 3.52 -32.61
CA HIS A 114 14.15 3.32 -33.38
C HIS A 114 13.62 3.03 -34.78
N PRO A 115 13.96 3.86 -35.79
CA PRO A 115 13.45 3.62 -37.12
C PRO A 115 13.80 2.17 -37.39
N LEU A 116 12.78 1.33 -37.47
CA LEU A 116 12.92 -0.06 -37.83
C LEU A 116 13.34 0.02 -39.29
N GLU A 117 14.65 0.21 -39.50
CA GLU A 117 15.33 0.22 -40.79
C GLU A 117 15.30 -1.23 -41.30
N GLN A 118 14.10 -1.70 -41.61
CA GLN A 118 13.88 -2.88 -42.42
C GLN A 118 12.96 -2.46 -43.55
N SER A 119 13.62 -1.94 -44.57
CA SER A 119 13.08 -1.61 -45.89
C SER A 119 12.29 -2.82 -46.43
N GLY A 120 10.95 -2.73 -46.37
CA GLY A 120 10.04 -3.72 -46.93
C GLY A 120 9.19 -4.54 -45.94
N SER A 121 9.18 -4.22 -44.64
CA SER A 121 8.31 -4.93 -43.70
C SER A 121 6.84 -4.53 -43.84
N ASP A 122 5.98 -5.56 -43.96
CA ASP A 122 4.53 -5.44 -43.99
C ASP A 122 3.98 -4.60 -42.81
N PRO A 123 3.05 -3.65 -43.05
CA PRO A 123 2.56 -2.73 -42.02
C PRO A 123 1.92 -3.45 -40.82
N LEU A 124 1.28 -4.60 -41.04
CA LEU A 124 0.76 -5.44 -39.94
C LEU A 124 1.90 -6.02 -39.09
N GLY A 125 3.01 -6.40 -39.70
CA GLY A 125 4.25 -6.80 -39.03
C GLY A 125 4.78 -5.71 -38.09
N ARG A 126 4.85 -4.46 -38.56
CA ARG A 126 5.28 -3.32 -37.73
C ARG A 126 4.36 -3.06 -36.55
N PHE A 127 3.04 -3.18 -36.75
CA PHE A 127 2.08 -3.08 -35.65
C PHE A 127 2.28 -4.20 -34.62
N ASN A 128 2.47 -5.44 -35.07
CA ASN A 128 2.76 -6.55 -34.18
C ASN A 128 4.05 -6.31 -33.36
N GLU A 129 5.12 -5.83 -33.98
CA GLU A 129 6.36 -5.46 -33.29
C GLU A 129 6.16 -4.32 -32.28
N TYR A 130 5.37 -3.31 -32.65
CA TYR A 130 5.00 -2.22 -31.76
C TYR A 130 4.25 -2.71 -30.52
N VAL A 131 3.28 -3.63 -30.69
CA VAL A 131 2.52 -4.21 -29.57
C VAL A 131 3.41 -5.08 -28.68
N ARG A 132 4.27 -5.90 -29.29
CA ARG A 132 5.17 -6.84 -28.57
C ARG A 132 6.29 -6.14 -27.82
N GLY A 133 6.79 -5.02 -28.34
CA GLY A 133 7.88 -4.24 -27.75
C GLY A 133 7.36 -2.98 -27.06
N PRO A 134 7.36 -1.81 -27.73
CA PRO A 134 7.07 -0.51 -27.13
C PRO A 134 5.80 -0.44 -26.28
N LEU A 135 4.67 -0.96 -26.77
CA LEU A 135 3.41 -0.92 -26.02
C LEU A 135 3.47 -1.81 -24.78
N ARG A 136 4.06 -3.00 -24.89
CA ARG A 136 4.23 -3.92 -23.76
C ARG A 136 5.15 -3.32 -22.69
N GLU A 137 6.26 -2.71 -23.10
CA GLU A 137 7.18 -2.02 -22.19
C GLU A 137 6.47 -0.83 -21.51
N PHE A 138 5.67 -0.07 -22.27
CA PHE A 138 4.85 1.00 -21.71
C PHE A 138 3.83 0.48 -20.70
N VAL A 139 3.12 -0.62 -21.01
CA VAL A 139 2.15 -1.24 -20.08
C VAL A 139 2.84 -1.73 -18.81
N ILE A 140 4.01 -2.38 -18.92
CA ILE A 140 4.83 -2.79 -17.77
C ILE A 140 5.27 -1.57 -16.96
N ALA A 141 5.66 -0.48 -17.62
CA ALA A 141 6.07 0.75 -16.96
C ALA A 141 4.92 1.45 -16.23
N GLN A 142 3.70 1.44 -16.78
CA GLN A 142 2.53 2.08 -16.18
C GLN A 142 1.91 1.26 -15.06
N ILE A 143 1.70 -0.05 -15.28
CA ILE A 143 1.06 -0.94 -14.30
C ILE A 143 2.05 -1.36 -13.21
N GLY A 144 3.36 -1.33 -13.53
CA GLY A 144 4.43 -1.85 -12.70
C GLY A 144 4.60 -3.37 -12.84
N ASN A 145 5.65 -3.89 -12.20
CA ASN A 145 5.88 -5.32 -12.10
C ASN A 145 4.71 -6.02 -11.38
N GLU A 146 4.48 -7.31 -11.62
CA GLU A 146 3.45 -8.12 -10.96
C GLU A 146 3.50 -8.09 -9.41
N LEU A 147 4.66 -7.76 -8.83
CA LEU A 147 4.87 -7.57 -7.39
C LEU A 147 4.52 -6.17 -6.87
N TYR A 148 4.34 -5.20 -7.76
CA TYR A 148 4.10 -3.82 -7.37
C TYR A 148 2.63 -3.64 -6.97
N VAL A 149 2.45 -2.93 -5.85
CA VAL A 149 1.16 -2.40 -5.40
C VAL A 149 1.43 -0.98 -4.94
N PRO A 150 0.74 0.02 -5.51
CA PRO A 150 0.83 1.39 -5.04
C PRO A 150 0.47 1.50 -3.56
N TRP A 151 1.25 2.26 -2.80
CA TRP A 151 1.01 2.48 -1.36
C TRP A 151 -0.40 3.02 -1.09
N ARG A 152 -0.91 3.89 -1.97
CA ARG A 152 -2.28 4.44 -1.91
C ARG A 152 -3.35 3.35 -1.97
N ILE A 153 -3.16 2.33 -2.82
CA ILE A 153 -4.10 1.20 -2.90
C ILE A 153 -4.04 0.37 -1.62
N CYS A 154 -2.85 0.15 -1.06
CA CYS A 154 -2.73 -0.50 0.24
C CYS A 154 -3.52 0.28 1.32
N LEU A 155 -3.36 1.61 1.40
CA LEU A 155 -4.13 2.41 2.35
C LEU A 155 -5.64 2.32 2.15
N VAL A 156 -6.11 2.43 0.90
CA VAL A 156 -7.54 2.35 0.58
C VAL A 156 -8.11 0.99 1.00
N ALA A 157 -7.36 -0.09 0.86
CA ALA A 157 -7.81 -1.39 1.31
C ALA A 157 -7.95 -1.52 2.84
N PHE A 158 -7.22 -0.72 3.61
CA PHE A 158 -7.34 -0.66 5.07
C PHE A 158 -8.33 0.40 5.56
N LEU A 159 -8.97 1.15 4.66
CA LEU A 159 -9.94 2.19 4.99
C LEU A 159 -11.07 1.73 5.95
N PRO A 160 -11.65 0.52 5.83
CA PRO A 160 -12.60 0.02 6.82
C PRO A 160 -12.01 -0.06 8.24
N MET A 161 -10.75 -0.49 8.37
CA MET A 161 -10.04 -0.56 9.65
C MET A 161 -9.69 0.83 10.18
N ILE A 162 -9.37 1.79 9.29
CA ILE A 162 -9.12 3.19 9.66
C ILE A 162 -10.40 3.80 10.25
N PHE A 163 -11.55 3.59 9.62
CA PHE A 163 -12.82 4.08 10.14
C PHE A 163 -13.22 3.39 11.43
N TYR A 164 -13.07 2.06 11.50
CA TYR A 164 -13.36 1.31 12.71
C TYR A 164 -12.50 1.77 13.89
N SER A 165 -11.19 1.92 13.70
CA SER A 165 -10.28 2.43 14.73
C SER A 165 -10.61 3.86 15.14
N SER A 166 -10.96 4.73 14.20
CA SER A 166 -11.38 6.10 14.52
C SER A 166 -12.63 6.12 15.41
N VAL A 167 -13.65 5.31 15.09
CA VAL A 167 -14.84 5.16 15.93
C VAL A 167 -14.49 4.59 17.29
N ASN A 168 -13.57 3.61 17.35
CA ASN A 168 -13.16 3.00 18.59
C ASN A 168 -12.39 3.99 19.50
N VAL A 169 -11.52 4.83 18.93
CA VAL A 169 -10.79 5.86 19.68
C VAL A 169 -11.73 6.97 20.15
N LEU A 170 -12.60 7.48 19.27
CA LEU A 170 -13.55 8.55 19.62
C LEU A 170 -14.67 8.08 20.56
N GLY A 171 -15.02 6.80 20.51
CA GLY A 171 -15.93 6.13 21.42
C GLY A 171 -15.25 5.52 22.65
N CYS A 172 -13.93 5.76 22.82
CA CYS A 172 -13.08 5.26 23.90
C CYS A 172 -13.31 3.79 24.29
N ASP A 173 -13.11 2.91 23.32
CA ASP A 173 -13.18 1.45 23.46
C ASP A 173 -14.58 0.93 23.87
N ASN A 174 -15.64 1.61 23.40
CA ASN A 174 -17.05 1.28 23.66
C ASN A 174 -17.52 1.58 25.10
N GLY A 175 -16.82 2.47 25.82
CA GLY A 175 -17.15 2.87 27.18
C GLY A 175 -16.77 4.32 27.47
N PRO A 176 -17.01 4.80 28.72
CA PRO A 176 -16.49 6.09 29.17
C PRO A 176 -14.96 6.13 29.09
N CYS A 177 -14.42 7.22 28.54
CA CYS A 177 -12.98 7.37 28.36
C CYS A 177 -12.19 7.26 29.66
N GLU A 178 -12.77 7.68 30.78
CA GLU A 178 -12.17 7.60 32.10
C GLU A 178 -11.97 6.14 32.54
N GLU A 179 -12.94 5.27 32.27
CA GLU A 179 -12.86 3.85 32.61
C GLU A 179 -11.82 3.14 31.73
N SER A 180 -11.84 3.41 30.42
CA SER A 180 -10.84 2.87 29.48
C SER A 180 -9.42 3.35 29.82
N ALA A 181 -9.26 4.61 30.22
CA ALA A 181 -7.98 5.15 30.68
C ALA A 181 -7.52 4.47 31.98
N GLU A 182 -8.41 4.29 32.96
CA GLU A 182 -8.11 3.60 34.22
C GLU A 182 -7.71 2.13 33.98
N LEU A 183 -8.45 1.41 33.13
CA LEU A 183 -8.15 0.03 32.74
C LEU A 183 -6.81 -0.10 32.01
N ALA A 184 -6.44 0.90 31.20
CA ALA A 184 -5.16 0.95 30.52
C ALA A 184 -4.01 1.39 31.46
N GLY A 185 -4.30 1.77 32.70
CA GLY A 185 -3.31 2.16 33.71
C GLY A 185 -2.98 3.65 33.75
N TYR A 186 -3.72 4.48 33.01
CA TYR A 186 -3.65 5.95 33.10
C TYR A 186 -4.44 6.39 34.34
N SER A 187 -3.81 6.29 35.49
CA SER A 187 -4.37 6.82 36.74
C SER A 187 -4.22 8.33 36.70
N SER A 188 -5.32 9.08 36.72
CA SER A 188 -5.24 10.47 37.20
C SER A 188 -4.73 10.37 38.62
N GLU A 189 -3.47 10.73 38.85
CA GLU A 189 -2.86 10.72 40.17
C GLU A 189 -3.75 11.62 41.02
N ARG A 190 -4.66 11.00 41.77
CA ARG A 190 -5.50 11.68 42.74
C ARG A 190 -4.50 12.21 43.75
N VAL A 191 -4.03 13.43 43.53
CA VAL A 191 -3.37 14.24 44.54
C VAL A 191 -4.37 14.24 45.67
N SER A 192 -4.14 13.33 46.60
CA SER A 192 -4.97 13.14 47.77
C SER A 192 -4.62 14.33 48.63
N VAL A 193 -5.23 15.47 48.30
CA VAL A 193 -5.17 16.68 49.10
C VAL A 193 -5.76 16.26 50.44
N SER A 194 -4.85 15.93 51.36
CA SER A 194 -5.17 15.53 52.72
C SER A 194 -6.20 16.53 53.25
N LYS A 195 -7.38 16.01 53.56
CA LYS A 195 -8.59 16.74 54.00
C LYS A 195 -8.28 17.56 55.27
N LYS A 196 -7.57 18.68 55.15
CA LYS A 196 -7.64 19.77 56.11
C LYS A 196 -8.86 20.60 55.74
N ARG A 197 -9.97 20.34 56.44
CA ARG A 197 -11.24 21.08 56.42
C ARG A 197 -11.04 22.57 56.09
N LYS A 198 -11.39 23.02 54.88
CA LYS A 198 -11.61 24.44 54.50
C LYS A 198 -12.58 24.52 53.30
N PRO A 199 -13.24 25.68 53.09
CA PRO A 199 -14.69 25.80 52.92
C PRO A 199 -15.22 25.56 51.50
N ALA A 200 -16.55 25.54 51.39
CA ALA A 200 -17.44 25.06 50.33
C ALA A 200 -17.30 25.66 48.90
N TYR A 201 -16.15 26.23 48.52
CA TYR A 201 -15.93 26.87 47.22
C TYR A 201 -15.02 26.06 46.28
N LYS A 202 -14.91 24.74 46.49
CA LYS A 202 -13.96 23.88 45.74
C LYS A 202 -14.65 22.67 45.10
N ARG A 203 -15.70 22.92 44.31
CA ARG A 203 -16.38 21.88 43.51
C ARG A 203 -16.04 21.96 42.01
N SER A 204 -15.57 23.11 41.52
CA SER A 204 -15.24 23.28 40.09
C SER A 204 -13.83 22.83 39.70
N PHE A 205 -12.90 22.66 40.65
CA PHE A 205 -11.52 22.30 40.33
C PHE A 205 -11.31 20.78 40.16
N ASP A 206 -12.13 19.96 40.82
CA ASP A 206 -12.03 18.49 40.72
C ASP A 206 -12.55 17.94 39.37
N ILE A 207 -13.27 18.75 38.59
CA ILE A 207 -13.71 18.38 37.22
C ILE A 207 -12.53 18.44 36.24
N TYR A 208 -11.59 19.38 36.42
CA TYR A 208 -10.49 19.59 35.46
C TYR A 208 -9.37 18.55 35.58
N THR A 209 -9.09 18.02 36.77
CA THR A 209 -8.00 17.03 36.97
C THR A 209 -8.36 15.63 36.49
N ASN A 210 -9.65 15.29 36.40
CA ASN A 210 -10.10 14.00 35.87
C ASN A 210 -10.05 13.94 34.33
N CYS A 211 -10.04 15.09 33.63
CA CYS A 211 -9.92 15.12 32.17
C CYS A 211 -8.52 14.77 31.67
N ILE A 212 -7.46 14.96 32.47
CA ILE A 212 -6.07 14.86 32.02
C ILE A 212 -5.73 13.44 31.53
N GLY A 213 -6.14 12.39 32.25
CA GLY A 213 -5.86 11.00 31.87
C GLY A 213 -6.56 10.57 30.58
N GLY A 214 -7.79 11.04 30.34
CA GLY A 214 -8.53 10.75 29.10
C GLY A 214 -7.87 11.36 27.87
N HIS A 215 -7.32 12.58 27.98
CA HIS A 215 -6.61 13.23 26.88
C HIS A 215 -5.31 12.50 26.51
N GLU A 216 -4.53 12.05 27.50
CA GLU A 216 -3.31 11.28 27.25
C GLU A 216 -3.63 9.97 26.55
N TYR A 217 -4.62 9.22 27.04
CA TYR A 217 -5.07 7.98 26.42
C TYR A 217 -5.53 8.19 24.97
N MET A 218 -6.39 9.19 24.71
CA MET A 218 -6.84 9.50 23.35
C MET A 218 -5.68 9.89 22.42
N LEU A 219 -4.70 10.63 22.94
CA LEU A 219 -3.51 11.02 22.17
C LEU A 219 -2.67 9.80 21.81
N VAL A 220 -2.36 8.93 22.78
CA VAL A 220 -1.61 7.69 22.56
C VAL A 220 -2.34 6.81 21.55
N GLN A 221 -3.65 6.69 21.68
CA GLN A 221 -4.47 5.90 20.78
C GLN A 221 -4.41 6.44 19.34
N THR A 222 -4.64 7.74 19.19
CA THR A 222 -4.61 8.42 17.88
C THR A 222 -3.25 8.28 17.22
N VAL A 223 -2.17 8.51 17.96
CA VAL A 223 -0.79 8.39 17.46
C VAL A 223 -0.49 6.95 17.09
N GLY A 224 -0.78 5.98 17.97
CA GLY A 224 -0.52 4.56 17.73
C GLY A 224 -1.22 4.04 16.48
N TRP A 225 -2.51 4.35 16.31
CA TRP A 225 -3.25 3.98 15.11
C TRP A 225 -2.71 4.65 13.86
N THR A 226 -2.41 5.95 13.92
CA THR A 226 -1.82 6.68 12.78
C THR A 226 -0.51 6.05 12.33
N LEU A 227 0.36 5.70 13.27
CA LEU A 227 1.62 5.04 12.97
C LEU A 227 1.41 3.64 12.36
N CYS A 228 0.50 2.83 12.90
CA CYS A 228 0.16 1.52 12.33
C CYS A 228 -0.38 1.63 10.90
N ILE A 229 -1.29 2.58 10.66
CA ILE A 229 -1.92 2.82 9.36
C ILE A 229 -0.90 3.25 8.31
N LEU A 230 0.05 4.11 8.68
CA LEU A 230 1.05 4.62 7.74
C LEU A 230 2.24 3.68 7.54
N ALA A 231 2.67 2.97 8.58
CA ALA A 231 3.93 2.22 8.59
C ALA A 231 3.77 0.70 8.59
N ALA A 232 2.76 0.13 9.25
CA ALA A 232 2.64 -1.32 9.43
C ALA A 232 1.67 -1.97 8.43
N PHE A 233 0.44 -1.47 8.32
CA PHE A 233 -0.58 -2.09 7.47
C PHE A 233 -0.25 -2.06 5.97
N PRO A 234 0.37 -0.99 5.41
CA PRO A 234 0.75 -0.99 4.01
C PRO A 234 1.77 -2.08 3.65
N LEU A 235 2.49 -2.65 4.63
CA LEU A 235 3.45 -3.73 4.41
C LEU A 235 2.78 -5.07 4.07
N THR A 236 1.51 -5.27 4.43
CA THR A 236 0.83 -6.58 4.32
C THR A 236 0.83 -7.11 2.89
N TYR A 237 0.32 -6.32 1.93
CA TYR A 237 0.18 -6.79 0.55
C TYR A 237 1.49 -6.92 -0.23
N PRO A 238 2.44 -5.95 -0.15
CA PRO A 238 3.74 -6.12 -0.80
C PRO A 238 4.53 -7.30 -0.23
N THR A 239 4.41 -7.59 1.06
CA THR A 239 5.02 -8.77 1.69
C THR A 239 4.36 -10.05 1.19
N LEU A 240 3.02 -10.08 1.20
CA LEU A 240 2.23 -11.21 0.74
C LEU A 240 2.55 -11.57 -0.72
N LEU A 241 2.57 -10.59 -1.62
CA LEU A 241 2.88 -10.79 -3.04
C LEU A 241 4.28 -11.38 -3.24
N ARG A 242 5.29 -10.89 -2.50
CA ARG A 242 6.66 -11.40 -2.58
C ARG A 242 6.75 -12.83 -2.08
N MET A 243 6.11 -13.15 -0.96
CA MET A 243 6.07 -14.52 -0.41
C MET A 243 5.37 -15.49 -1.36
N VAL A 244 4.19 -15.12 -1.87
CA VAL A 244 3.42 -15.97 -2.80
C VAL A 244 4.19 -16.17 -4.11
N ARG A 245 4.77 -15.12 -4.70
CA ARG A 245 5.60 -15.26 -5.91
C ARG A 245 6.79 -16.17 -5.67
N PHE A 246 7.48 -16.01 -4.55
CA PHE A 246 8.62 -16.85 -4.19
C PHE A 246 8.21 -18.33 -4.12
N VAL A 247 7.08 -18.66 -3.51
CA VAL A 247 6.62 -20.05 -3.47
C VAL A 247 6.22 -20.57 -4.85
N LEU A 248 5.48 -19.77 -5.63
CA LEU A 248 5.02 -20.15 -6.96
C LEU A 248 6.14 -20.26 -8.00
N SER A 249 7.29 -19.59 -7.78
CA SER A 249 8.44 -19.72 -8.68
C SER A 249 9.14 -21.09 -8.57
N HIS A 250 8.86 -21.87 -7.51
CA HIS A 250 9.47 -23.19 -7.30
C HIS A 250 8.61 -24.36 -7.82
N GLY A 251 7.41 -24.10 -8.37
CA GLY A 251 6.59 -25.13 -9.02
C GLY A 251 5.09 -24.86 -9.00
N GLN A 252 4.32 -25.73 -9.66
CA GLN A 252 2.85 -25.62 -9.80
C GLN A 252 2.05 -26.73 -9.10
N GLY A 253 2.71 -27.53 -8.25
CA GLY A 253 2.04 -28.63 -7.55
C GLY A 253 1.09 -28.20 -6.44
N PRO A 254 0.25 -29.14 -5.94
CA PRO A 254 -0.69 -28.87 -4.85
C PRO A 254 0.02 -28.47 -3.54
N LEU A 255 1.23 -28.98 -3.31
CA LEU A 255 2.04 -28.61 -2.15
C LEU A 255 2.46 -27.13 -2.20
N GLN A 256 2.92 -26.65 -3.36
CA GLN A 256 3.26 -25.24 -3.56
C GLN A 256 2.03 -24.35 -3.35
N LEU A 257 0.85 -24.80 -3.80
CA LEU A 257 -0.39 -24.08 -3.59
C LEU A 257 -0.75 -23.98 -2.10
N ALA A 258 -0.61 -25.08 -1.35
CA ALA A 258 -0.83 -25.11 0.10
C ALA A 258 0.17 -24.20 0.84
N VAL A 259 1.45 -24.23 0.46
CA VAL A 259 2.47 -23.34 1.06
C VAL A 259 2.19 -21.87 0.72
N ALA A 260 1.80 -21.56 -0.52
CA ALA A 260 1.43 -20.20 -0.92
C ALA A 260 0.18 -19.71 -0.16
N PHE A 261 -0.77 -20.60 0.13
CA PHE A 261 -1.92 -20.30 0.98
C PHE A 261 -1.46 -19.97 2.41
N LEU A 262 -0.51 -20.72 2.98
CA LEU A 262 0.07 -20.45 4.31
C LEU A 262 0.88 -19.15 4.37
N CYS A 263 1.41 -18.64 3.25
CA CYS A 263 2.04 -17.32 3.21
C CYS A 263 1.05 -16.17 3.52
N CYS A 264 -0.25 -16.38 3.27
CA CYS A 264 -1.28 -15.37 3.52
C CYS A 264 -1.39 -15.00 5.00
N PRO A 265 -1.71 -15.92 5.91
CA PRO A 265 -1.75 -15.62 7.33
C PRO A 265 -0.39 -15.17 7.88
N LEU A 266 0.73 -15.67 7.34
CA LEU A 266 2.07 -15.20 7.74
C LEU A 266 2.31 -13.73 7.42
N ALA A 267 1.85 -13.24 6.26
CA ALA A 267 1.97 -11.83 5.91
C ALA A 267 1.11 -10.94 6.82
N TYR A 268 -0.11 -11.38 7.18
CA TYR A 268 -0.92 -10.69 8.19
C TYR A 268 -0.22 -10.70 9.54
N LEU A 269 0.26 -11.85 10.01
CA LEU A 269 1.00 -11.98 11.27
C LEU A 269 2.20 -11.02 11.33
N TYR A 270 2.94 -10.88 10.22
CA TYR A 270 4.05 -9.96 10.12
C TYR A 270 3.61 -8.48 10.26
N SER A 271 2.50 -8.08 9.63
CA SER A 271 1.97 -6.73 9.78
C SER A 271 1.51 -6.44 11.22
N TYR A 272 0.90 -7.43 11.88
CA TYR A 272 0.51 -7.34 13.29
C TYR A 272 1.73 -7.32 14.21
N LEU A 273 2.79 -8.06 13.89
CA LEU A 273 4.05 -7.99 14.61
C LEU A 273 4.64 -6.57 14.56
N CYS A 274 4.62 -5.94 13.39
CA CYS A 274 5.06 -4.54 13.24
C CYS A 274 4.17 -3.60 14.06
N GLY A 275 2.85 -3.78 14.03
CA GLY A 275 1.91 -3.02 14.88
C GLY A 275 2.17 -3.22 16.38
N SER A 276 2.39 -4.46 16.81
CA SER A 276 2.74 -4.82 18.19
C SER A 276 4.00 -4.12 18.67
N LEU A 277 5.02 -3.99 17.81
CA LEU A 277 6.24 -3.26 18.13
C LEU A 277 5.98 -1.75 18.29
N ILE A 278 5.16 -1.15 17.42
CA ILE A 278 4.73 0.26 17.55
C ILE A 278 4.00 0.46 18.87
N TRP A 279 2.94 -0.31 19.14
CA TRP A 279 2.13 -0.15 20.34
C TRP A 279 2.89 -0.41 21.63
N GLY A 280 3.62 -1.53 21.69
CA GLY A 280 4.40 -1.89 22.87
C GLY A 280 5.42 -0.80 23.21
N SER A 281 6.13 -0.27 22.21
CA SER A 281 7.14 0.77 22.44
C SER A 281 6.53 2.15 22.73
N LEU A 282 5.44 2.53 22.05
CA LEU A 282 4.75 3.81 22.28
C LEU A 282 4.14 3.88 23.68
N VAL A 283 3.41 2.85 24.11
CA VAL A 283 2.81 2.82 25.46
C VAL A 283 3.89 2.86 26.53
N SER A 284 4.96 2.06 26.35
CA SER A 284 6.09 2.07 27.28
C SER A 284 6.74 3.45 27.40
N LEU A 285 6.90 4.14 26.26
CA LEU A 285 7.49 5.48 26.19
C LEU A 285 6.65 6.54 26.90
N VAL A 286 5.32 6.49 26.75
CA VAL A 286 4.42 7.49 27.31
C VAL A 286 4.30 7.34 28.82
N GLU A 287 4.15 6.10 29.31
CA GLU A 287 3.93 5.87 30.73
C GLU A 287 5.20 5.96 31.57
N ASN A 288 6.37 5.60 31.02
CA ASN A 288 7.61 5.48 31.78
C ASN A 288 8.79 6.16 31.07
N TYR A 289 8.58 7.37 30.58
CA TYR A 289 9.53 8.09 29.74
C TYR A 289 10.98 7.94 30.22
N SER A 290 11.80 7.35 29.35
CA SER A 290 13.25 7.24 29.54
C SER A 290 13.95 7.42 28.20
N ARG A 291 15.20 7.92 28.24
CA ARG A 291 16.01 8.09 27.02
C ARG A 291 16.22 6.77 26.28
N VAL A 292 16.28 5.66 27.01
CA VAL A 292 16.44 4.31 26.45
C VAL A 292 15.20 3.88 25.68
N GLN A 293 14.00 4.06 26.25
CA GLN A 293 12.75 3.74 25.56
C GLN A 293 12.50 4.63 24.35
N LEU A 294 12.83 5.93 24.44
CA LEU A 294 12.76 6.83 23.29
C LEU A 294 13.69 6.35 22.17
N GLY A 295 14.93 5.98 22.53
CA GLY A 295 15.87 5.39 21.57
C GLY A 295 15.32 4.12 20.92
N LEU A 296 14.75 3.20 21.70
CA LEU A 296 14.14 1.97 21.19
C LEU A 296 12.97 2.27 20.23
N PHE A 297 12.06 3.17 20.61
CA PHE A 297 10.95 3.59 19.77
C PHE A 297 11.44 4.18 18.44
N LEU A 298 12.43 5.07 18.48
CA LEU A 298 13.00 5.66 17.26
C LEU A 298 13.67 4.61 16.37
N VAL A 299 14.38 3.64 16.93
CA VAL A 299 14.96 2.53 16.17
C VAL A 299 13.89 1.71 15.45
N ILE A 300 12.79 1.38 16.14
CA ILE A 300 11.64 0.66 15.55
C ILE A 300 11.05 1.49 14.40
N MET A 301 10.82 2.78 14.61
CA MET A 301 10.25 3.66 13.60
C MET A 301 11.14 3.81 12.37
N VAL A 302 12.46 3.97 12.55
CA VAL A 302 13.42 4.03 11.44
C VAL A 302 13.44 2.71 10.67
N PHE A 303 13.44 1.58 11.36
CA PHE A 303 13.39 0.26 10.72
C PHE A 303 12.14 0.08 9.88
N LEU A 304 10.96 0.45 10.39
CA LEU A 304 9.70 0.39 9.65
C LEU A 304 9.69 1.37 8.47
N ALA A 305 10.21 2.58 8.64
CA ALA A 305 10.33 3.55 7.55
C ALA A 305 11.25 3.04 6.42
N ILE A 306 12.35 2.38 6.77
CA ILE A 306 13.23 1.71 5.79
C ILE A 306 12.48 0.59 5.10
N GLN A 307 11.70 -0.24 5.81
CA GLN A 307 10.91 -1.31 5.19
C GLN A 307 9.87 -0.77 4.20
N VAL A 308 9.07 0.23 4.61
CA VAL A 308 8.11 0.91 3.74
C VAL A 308 8.86 1.46 2.51
N SER A 309 9.95 2.19 2.72
CA SER A 309 10.74 2.77 1.63
C SER A 309 11.29 1.68 0.70
N CYS A 310 11.85 0.59 1.20
CA CYS A 310 12.38 -0.50 0.39
C CYS A 310 11.29 -1.25 -0.39
N LEU A 311 10.12 -1.48 0.21
CA LEU A 311 9.03 -2.21 -0.45
C LEU A 311 8.34 -1.38 -1.54
N PHE A 312 8.28 -0.04 -1.39
CA PHE A 312 7.58 0.86 -2.30
C PHE A 312 8.49 1.68 -3.23
N SER A 313 9.76 1.91 -2.90
CA SER A 313 10.71 2.68 -3.73
C SER A 313 10.94 2.05 -5.10
N THR A 314 10.83 0.71 -5.21
CA THR A 314 10.98 0.00 -6.49
C THR A 314 9.99 0.51 -7.55
N GLY A 315 8.82 1.02 -7.16
CA GLY A 315 7.85 1.58 -8.10
C GLY A 315 7.96 3.09 -8.33
N SER A 316 8.53 3.85 -7.40
CA SER A 316 8.61 5.32 -7.49
C SER A 316 9.37 5.82 -8.72
N LYS A 317 10.39 5.07 -9.18
CA LYS A 317 11.13 5.40 -10.40
C LYS A 317 10.25 5.37 -11.65
N HIS A 318 9.22 4.52 -11.66
CA HIS A 318 8.26 4.45 -12.76
C HIS A 318 7.18 5.54 -12.64
N GLU A 319 6.67 5.79 -11.43
CA GLU A 319 5.60 6.77 -11.21
C GLU A 319 6.03 8.20 -11.59
N GLN A 320 7.30 8.54 -11.37
CA GLN A 320 7.86 9.84 -11.77
C GLN A 320 8.00 9.99 -13.29
N ALA A 321 8.20 8.87 -14.02
CA ALA A 321 8.16 8.88 -15.48
C ALA A 321 6.72 8.98 -16.00
N SER A 322 5.75 8.35 -15.32
CA SER A 322 4.34 8.33 -15.73
C SER A 322 3.57 9.63 -15.40
N ALA A 323 3.81 10.26 -14.26
CA ALA A 323 3.19 11.54 -13.91
C ALA A 323 3.68 12.69 -14.80
N SER A 324 4.82 12.51 -15.47
CA SER A 324 5.32 13.44 -16.49
C SER A 324 4.72 13.18 -17.88
N CYS A 325 3.85 12.18 -18.06
CA CYS A 325 3.19 11.97 -19.35
C CYS A 325 2.20 13.10 -19.61
N ARG A 326 2.66 14.14 -20.31
CA ARG A 326 1.87 15.11 -21.09
C ARG A 326 0.90 14.47 -22.11
N CYS A 327 0.63 13.17 -22.04
CA CYS A 327 -0.30 12.46 -22.92
C CYS A 327 -1.77 12.74 -22.57
N THR A 328 -2.11 12.93 -21.29
CA THR A 328 -3.43 13.47 -20.90
C THR A 328 -3.59 14.90 -21.37
N GLN A 329 -2.54 15.72 -21.21
CA GLN A 329 -2.52 17.09 -21.72
C GLN A 329 -2.58 17.13 -23.27
N ARG A 330 -1.93 16.18 -23.96
CA ARG A 330 -2.00 16.04 -25.42
C ARG A 330 -3.35 15.52 -25.90
N GLN A 331 -4.01 14.62 -25.16
CA GLN A 331 -5.38 14.20 -25.49
C GLN A 331 -6.35 15.37 -25.35
N GLU A 332 -6.27 16.14 -24.26
CA GLU A 332 -7.07 17.38 -24.12
C GLU A 332 -6.81 18.35 -25.27
N THR A 333 -5.56 18.63 -25.62
CA THR A 333 -5.27 19.52 -26.77
C THR A 333 -5.67 18.90 -28.11
N ALA A 334 -5.60 17.58 -28.28
CA ALA A 334 -6.02 16.92 -29.53
C ALA A 334 -7.54 16.95 -29.68
N TYR A 335 -8.29 16.82 -28.58
CA TYR A 335 -9.74 17.03 -28.56
C TYR A 335 -10.11 18.51 -28.82
N GLU A 336 -9.35 19.46 -28.28
CA GLU A 336 -9.49 20.88 -28.62
C GLU A 336 -9.21 21.16 -30.10
N PHE A 337 -8.13 20.61 -30.67
CA PHE A 337 -7.78 20.77 -32.08
C PHE A 337 -8.77 20.06 -33.03
N ALA A 338 -9.36 18.95 -32.60
CA ALA A 338 -10.41 18.27 -33.35
C ALA A 338 -11.79 18.97 -33.25
N GLY A 339 -11.91 20.07 -32.51
CA GLY A 339 -13.17 20.80 -32.33
C GLY A 339 -14.24 20.03 -31.56
N LEU A 340 -13.88 18.88 -30.97
CA LEU A 340 -14.75 18.04 -30.17
C LEU A 340 -14.69 18.53 -28.72
N ARG A 341 -15.45 19.58 -28.41
CA ARG A 341 -15.69 19.96 -27.00
C ARG A 341 -16.36 18.79 -26.29
N LEU A 342 -15.67 18.20 -25.32
CA LEU A 342 -16.29 17.29 -24.37
C LEU A 342 -17.42 18.05 -23.64
N PRO A 343 -18.65 17.51 -23.60
CA PRO A 343 -19.72 18.11 -22.81
C PRO A 343 -19.29 18.11 -21.34
N SER A 344 -19.29 19.30 -20.75
CA SER A 344 -18.91 19.60 -19.37
C SER A 344 -19.77 18.89 -18.33
#